data_AF-A0A2C6CQL4-F1
#
_entry.id   AF-A0A2C6CQL4-F1
#
_cell.length_a   1.000
_cell.length_b   1.000
_cell.length_c   1.000
_cell.angle_alpha   90.00
_cell.angle_beta   90.00
_cell.angle_gamma   90.00
#
_symmetry.space_group_name_H-M   'P 1'
#
loop_
_entity.id
_entity.type
_entity.pdbx_description
1 polymer ?
#
loop_
_entity_poly.entity_id
_entity_poly.type
_entity_poly.pdbx_seq_one_letter_code
_entity_poly.pdbx_strand_id
1 'polypeptide(L)'
;MKELADLIDYVSPKRLMSLSYFFRRGARRQKTHADRLYDAVVKKKIDSDKEASKRLFGVSGSSHYYKVKFELKQQLLNSVLLVENDQKELGTFFEVFIQCRKELYAAEVLFVEGHILASVDILKKLLSRAIEAELTDIIIPVLYYLKTYSLSIMPDPVACQRYQALERKWIRIRTAEEVVDELYTDLAVNYVKTAAPPPDTIYTALNKLNNIHDLYKDIRTARYIYKYYFILYMTYDSQGHYREGIEISWKAVRSLSKGDYVPRGFIRSMLLQIIDASIRLRALNDGQRAVIQSLRLVEEGERDWFRINQLYLYLCIRSDEYSTAIKTINRMFDHRKFKKLPGEFKERYYLLRAYVSWLIESKSIDVKGEPLNSFRIGRFINDVPRFSKDKMGMNVPVLIIQVLWLLQRKNYEVARGRLDSLKRYSLKYLSTNKGMLRTYYFIRVLTQLSNANFHRAAFVRKAASFYRLLREQPSTASLQSVEVEIVPYEDMYEYALNILDNKIH
;
A
#
# COMPACT_ATOMS: atom_id res chain seq x y z
N MET A 1 23.10 3.51 -12.38
CA MET A 1 22.44 4.73 -12.89
C MET A 1 21.18 5.14 -12.14
N LYS A 2 20.21 4.25 -11.88
CA LYS A 2 18.94 4.61 -11.21
C LYS A 2 19.11 5.40 -9.90
N GLU A 3 19.94 4.89 -8.99
CA GLU A 3 20.25 5.57 -7.71
C GLU A 3 20.78 7.01 -7.91
N LEU A 4 21.64 7.23 -8.90
CA LEU A 4 22.16 8.57 -9.20
C LEU A 4 21.06 9.49 -9.74
N ALA A 5 20.18 8.95 -10.60
CA ALA A 5 19.03 9.70 -11.10
C ALA A 5 18.08 10.10 -9.96
N ASP A 6 17.80 9.18 -9.03
CA ASP A 6 16.97 9.46 -7.87
C ASP A 6 17.55 10.56 -6.97
N LEU A 7 18.86 10.55 -6.72
CA LEU A 7 19.56 11.61 -5.96
C LEU A 7 19.52 12.96 -6.68
N ILE A 8 19.73 12.97 -8.00
CA ILE A 8 19.68 14.18 -8.82
C ILE A 8 18.26 14.79 -8.82
N ASP A 9 17.23 13.93 -8.94
CA ASP A 9 15.83 14.36 -8.89
C ASP A 9 15.48 14.96 -7.51
N TYR A 10 16.00 14.37 -6.43
CA TYR A 10 15.77 14.88 -5.07
C TYR A 10 16.47 16.22 -4.81
N VAL A 11 17.74 16.35 -5.19
CA VAL A 11 18.61 17.53 -4.97
C VAL A 11 18.49 18.51 -6.15
N SER A 12 17.27 18.69 -6.67
CA SER A 12 17.05 19.52 -7.85
C SER A 12 17.46 20.99 -7.61
N PRO A 13 17.92 21.72 -8.63
CA PRO A 13 18.36 23.11 -8.47
C PRO A 13 17.30 24.02 -7.86
N LYS A 14 16.01 23.74 -8.12
CA LYS A 14 14.86 24.45 -7.51
C LYS A 14 14.90 24.39 -5.99
N ARG A 15 15.13 23.20 -5.44
CA ARG A 15 15.19 22.91 -4.01
C ARG A 15 16.47 23.39 -3.32
N LEU A 16 17.47 23.82 -4.09
CA LEU A 16 18.73 24.40 -3.61
C LEU A 16 18.77 25.93 -3.77
N MET A 17 17.72 26.58 -4.31
CA MET A 17 17.80 27.97 -4.73
C MET A 17 17.95 28.99 -3.59
N SER A 18 17.62 28.65 -2.34
CA SER A 18 17.90 29.52 -1.18
C SER A 18 19.39 29.67 -0.88
N LEU A 19 20.22 28.70 -1.27
CA LEU A 19 21.67 28.72 -1.13
C LEU A 19 22.40 29.29 -2.35
N SER A 20 21.64 29.80 -3.34
CA SER A 20 22.18 30.43 -4.54
C SER A 20 23.09 31.64 -4.26
N TYR A 21 23.08 32.17 -3.03
CA TYR A 21 24.03 33.19 -2.60
C TYR A 21 25.46 32.66 -2.38
N PHE A 22 25.63 31.40 -1.97
CA PHE A 22 26.96 30.80 -1.70
C PHE A 22 27.51 29.98 -2.87
N PHE A 23 26.65 29.46 -3.76
CA PHE A 23 27.06 28.60 -4.88
C PHE A 23 27.09 29.27 -6.26
N ARG A 24 26.99 30.61 -6.36
CA ARG A 24 27.37 31.33 -7.59
C ARG A 24 28.90 31.28 -7.80
N ARG A 25 29.43 30.08 -8.03
CA ARG A 25 30.72 29.89 -8.70
C ARG A 25 30.51 30.28 -10.16
N GLY A 26 31.25 31.29 -10.60
CA GLY A 26 30.95 32.12 -11.76
C GLY A 26 30.71 31.38 -13.09
N ALA A 27 29.89 32.01 -13.93
CA ALA A 27 29.42 31.56 -15.24
C ALA A 27 30.50 31.43 -16.35
N ARG A 28 31.79 31.31 -15.99
CA ARG A 28 32.93 31.28 -16.93
C ARG A 28 33.89 30.11 -16.70
N ARG A 29 33.43 28.97 -16.17
CA ARG A 29 34.26 27.76 -16.03
C ARG A 29 33.85 26.68 -17.02
N GLN A 30 34.84 26.02 -17.62
CA GLN A 30 34.63 24.86 -18.49
C GLN A 30 33.92 23.76 -17.69
N LYS A 31 32.83 23.20 -18.25
CA LYS A 31 32.05 22.14 -17.60
C LYS A 31 32.92 20.92 -17.34
N THR A 32 33.01 20.52 -16.07
CA THR A 32 33.71 19.32 -15.62
C THR A 32 33.00 18.06 -16.11
N HIS A 33 33.67 16.91 -16.05
CA HIS A 33 33.02 15.63 -16.37
C HIS A 33 31.84 15.31 -15.42
N ALA A 34 31.88 15.78 -14.17
CA ALA A 34 30.77 15.67 -13.22
C ALA A 34 29.55 16.50 -13.67
N ASP A 35 29.77 17.76 -14.08
CA ASP A 35 28.69 18.63 -14.61
C ASP A 35 28.04 18.02 -15.86
N ARG A 36 28.85 17.46 -16.75
CA ARG A 36 28.38 16.79 -17.97
C ARG A 36 27.59 15.53 -17.67
N LEU A 37 28.00 14.74 -16.68
CA LEU A 37 27.27 13.56 -16.21
C LEU A 37 25.92 13.96 -15.60
N TYR A 38 25.92 14.96 -14.71
CA TYR A 38 24.69 15.51 -14.12
C TYR A 38 23.70 15.96 -15.20
N ASP A 39 24.14 16.82 -16.13
CA ASP A 39 23.32 17.33 -17.24
C ASP A 39 22.74 16.20 -18.10
N ALA A 40 23.52 15.15 -18.33
CA ALA A 40 23.09 14.04 -19.16
C ALA A 40 22.02 13.17 -18.48
N VAL A 41 22.10 12.99 -17.17
CA VAL A 41 21.09 12.29 -16.37
C VAL A 41 19.80 13.11 -16.27
N VAL A 42 19.88 14.40 -15.95
CA VAL A 42 18.71 15.31 -15.89
C VAL A 42 17.96 15.32 -17.23
N LYS A 43 18.68 15.35 -18.35
CA LYS A 43 18.10 15.36 -19.70
C LYS A 43 17.62 13.98 -20.16
N LYS A 44 17.70 12.95 -19.31
CA LYS A 44 17.34 11.55 -19.63
C LYS A 44 18.02 11.05 -20.90
N LYS A 45 19.28 11.43 -21.10
CA LYS A 45 20.08 11.07 -22.29
C LYS A 45 20.96 9.83 -22.07
N ILE A 46 20.86 9.20 -20.91
CA ILE A 46 21.69 8.07 -20.50
C ILE A 46 20.89 7.16 -19.58
N ASP A 47 20.78 5.88 -19.94
CA ASP A 47 20.08 4.88 -19.13
C ASP A 47 21.03 3.86 -18.46
N SER A 48 22.30 3.81 -18.88
CA SER A 48 23.28 2.85 -18.35
C SER A 48 24.66 3.46 -18.05
N ASP A 49 25.36 2.84 -17.11
CA ASP A 49 26.72 3.22 -16.74
C ASP A 49 27.71 3.05 -17.91
N LYS A 50 27.49 2.05 -18.78
CA LYS A 50 28.29 1.83 -19.98
C LYS A 50 28.11 2.96 -21.00
N GLU A 51 26.87 3.39 -21.22
CA GLU A 51 26.54 4.49 -22.12
C GLU A 51 27.11 5.82 -21.61
N ALA A 52 27.00 6.09 -20.32
CA ALA A 52 27.63 7.27 -19.71
C ALA A 52 29.15 7.26 -19.87
N SER A 53 29.81 6.15 -19.56
CA SER A 53 31.25 6.02 -19.71
C SER A 53 31.68 6.30 -21.15
N LYS A 54 31.01 5.69 -22.13
CA LYS A 54 31.30 5.88 -23.56
C LYS A 54 31.09 7.33 -23.98
N ARG A 55 30.03 7.98 -23.51
CA ARG A 55 29.71 9.38 -23.84
C ARG A 55 30.69 10.38 -23.24
N LEU A 56 31.15 10.15 -22.02
CA LEU A 56 32.01 11.08 -21.27
C LEU A 56 33.50 10.90 -21.59
N PHE A 57 33.94 9.67 -21.87
CA PHE A 57 35.35 9.30 -21.99
C PHE A 57 35.69 8.51 -23.28
N GLY A 58 34.74 8.32 -24.19
CA GLY A 58 34.95 7.59 -25.44
C GLY A 58 35.00 6.06 -25.31
N VAL A 59 35.16 5.53 -24.09
CA VAL A 59 35.28 4.08 -23.83
C VAL A 59 34.21 3.59 -22.85
N SER A 60 33.72 2.37 -23.06
CA SER A 60 32.78 1.71 -22.15
C SER A 60 33.52 1.16 -20.93
N GLY A 61 33.09 1.50 -19.71
CA GLY A 61 33.65 0.95 -18.48
C GLY A 61 34.95 1.59 -17.99
N SER A 62 35.20 2.86 -18.33
CA SER A 62 36.36 3.63 -17.85
C SER A 62 36.41 3.69 -16.32
N SER A 63 37.57 3.43 -15.72
CA SER A 63 37.81 3.65 -14.29
C SER A 63 37.59 5.12 -13.90
N HIS A 64 37.96 6.06 -14.79
CA HIS A 64 37.75 7.49 -14.60
C HIS A 64 36.27 7.87 -14.53
N TYR A 65 35.42 7.18 -15.30
CA TYR A 65 33.98 7.36 -15.22
C TYR A 65 33.45 7.01 -13.83
N TYR A 66 33.84 5.86 -13.27
CA TYR A 66 33.39 5.46 -11.94
C TYR A 66 33.86 6.42 -10.85
N LYS A 67 35.08 6.97 -10.97
CA LYS A 67 35.57 8.03 -10.08
C LYS A 67 34.70 9.29 -10.15
N VAL A 68 34.43 9.79 -11.35
CA VAL A 68 33.57 10.98 -11.55
C VAL A 68 32.15 10.74 -11.02
N LYS A 69 31.59 9.55 -11.27
CA LYS A 69 30.27 9.18 -10.75
C LYS A 69 30.25 9.16 -9.23
N PHE A 70 31.30 8.61 -8.60
CA PHE A 70 31.44 8.58 -7.15
C PHE A 70 31.57 10.00 -6.57
N GLU A 71 32.41 10.84 -7.14
CA GLU A 71 32.58 12.24 -6.71
C GLU A 71 31.27 13.03 -6.83
N LEU A 72 30.56 12.90 -7.95
CA LEU A 72 29.25 13.53 -8.14
C LEU A 72 28.24 13.02 -7.10
N LYS A 73 28.22 11.72 -6.82
CA LYS A 73 27.36 11.13 -5.79
C LYS A 73 27.65 11.71 -4.40
N GLN A 74 28.93 11.83 -4.03
CA GLN A 74 29.34 12.42 -2.74
C GLN A 74 28.91 13.89 -2.63
N GLN A 75 29.09 14.68 -3.69
CA GLN A 75 28.64 16.07 -3.72
C GLN A 75 27.12 16.20 -3.56
N LEU A 76 26.35 15.35 -4.23
CA LEU A 76 24.89 15.32 -4.11
C LEU A 76 24.46 14.91 -2.71
N LEU A 77 25.08 13.89 -2.11
CA LEU A 77 24.79 13.45 -0.74
C LEU A 77 25.04 14.55 0.28
N ASN A 78 26.17 15.26 0.18
CA ASN A 78 26.46 16.41 1.06
C ASN A 78 25.44 17.54 0.89
N SER A 79 24.85 17.65 -0.30
CA SER A 79 23.83 18.65 -0.61
C SER A 79 22.42 18.27 -0.14
N VAL A 80 22.18 17.03 0.31
CA VAL A 80 20.86 16.61 0.83
C VAL A 80 20.46 17.43 2.06
N LEU A 81 21.42 17.72 2.95
CA LEU A 81 21.16 18.53 4.15
C LEU A 81 20.76 19.97 3.81
N LEU A 82 21.20 20.45 2.64
CA LEU A 82 21.00 21.79 2.12
C LEU A 82 19.66 21.98 1.37
N VAL A 83 18.95 20.89 1.06
CA VAL A 83 17.66 20.94 0.37
C VAL A 83 16.61 21.58 1.25
N GLU A 84 16.02 22.69 0.78
CA GLU A 84 14.85 23.28 1.43
C GLU A 84 13.56 22.66 0.88
N ASN A 85 12.58 22.47 1.77
CA ASN A 85 11.26 22.00 1.39
C ASN A 85 10.50 23.18 0.78
N ASP A 86 10.49 23.24 -0.54
CA ASP A 86 9.88 24.31 -1.35
C ASP A 86 8.33 24.23 -1.42
N GLN A 87 7.68 23.62 -0.43
CA GLN A 87 6.21 23.48 -0.41
C GLN A 87 5.58 24.36 0.67
N LYS A 88 4.72 25.27 0.21
CA LYS A 88 3.91 26.25 0.95
C LYS A 88 2.86 25.65 1.89
N GLU A 89 3.00 24.41 2.33
CA GLU A 89 2.14 23.81 3.35
C GLU A 89 2.99 23.40 4.54
N LEU A 90 3.40 24.38 5.35
CA LEU A 90 3.79 24.14 6.74
C LEU A 90 2.69 23.27 7.39
N GLY A 91 2.93 21.98 7.63
CA GLY A 91 1.96 21.17 8.35
C GLY A 91 2.02 19.65 8.19
N THR A 92 2.99 19.06 7.49
CA THR A 92 3.12 17.59 7.48
C THR A 92 4.10 17.10 8.54
N PHE A 93 3.76 16.00 9.22
CA PHE A 93 4.66 15.30 10.17
C PHE A 93 6.07 15.09 9.60
N PHE A 94 6.18 14.74 8.31
CA PHE A 94 7.46 14.45 7.68
C PHE A 94 8.36 15.68 7.52
N GLU A 95 7.79 16.87 7.30
CA GLU A 95 8.56 18.11 7.23
C GLU A 95 9.15 18.46 8.59
N VAL A 96 8.33 18.38 9.64
CA VAL A 96 8.79 18.59 11.03
C VAL A 96 9.86 17.57 11.39
N PHE A 97 9.63 16.29 11.07
CA PHE A 97 10.60 15.23 11.30
C PHE A 97 11.94 15.51 10.61
N ILE A 98 11.93 15.84 9.31
CA ILE A 98 13.15 16.12 8.54
C ILE A 98 13.87 17.35 9.11
N GLN A 99 13.14 18.42 9.41
CA GLN A 99 13.72 19.65 9.95
C GLN A 99 14.37 19.41 11.31
N CYS A 100 13.66 18.74 12.23
CA CYS A 100 14.19 18.39 13.55
C CYS A 100 15.43 17.49 13.44
N ARG A 101 15.48 16.57 12.47
CA ARG A 101 16.67 15.73 12.22
C ARG A 101 17.88 16.53 11.73
N LYS A 102 17.68 17.50 10.82
CA LYS A 102 18.76 18.37 10.34
C LYS A 102 19.34 19.23 11.47
N GLU A 103 18.47 19.79 12.29
CA GLU A 103 18.88 20.63 13.42
C GLU A 103 19.58 19.83 14.52
N LEU A 104 19.12 18.61 14.80
CA LEU A 104 19.82 17.70 15.72
C LEU A 104 21.24 17.46 15.22
N TYR A 105 21.39 17.07 13.95
CA TYR A 105 22.71 16.82 13.36
C TYR A 105 23.61 18.07 13.43
N ALA A 106 23.08 19.25 13.08
CA ALA A 106 23.84 20.50 13.18
C ALA A 106 24.27 20.80 14.62
N ALA A 107 23.38 20.60 15.60
CA ALA A 107 23.71 20.78 17.01
C ALA A 107 24.78 19.78 17.48
N GLU A 108 24.67 18.50 17.12
CA GLU A 108 25.65 17.48 17.45
C GLU A 108 27.05 17.82 16.93
N VAL A 109 27.14 18.25 15.66
CA VAL A 109 28.40 18.69 15.06
C VAL A 109 28.97 19.90 15.82
N LEU A 110 28.16 20.93 16.06
CA LEU A 110 28.59 22.11 16.81
C LEU A 110 29.04 21.77 18.24
N PHE A 111 28.37 20.82 18.89
CA PHE A 111 28.73 20.39 20.23
C PHE A 111 30.09 19.68 20.25
N VAL A 112 30.30 18.74 19.34
CA VAL A 112 31.56 17.97 19.22
C VAL A 112 32.74 18.87 18.85
N GLU A 113 32.53 19.85 17.96
CA GLU A 113 33.54 20.83 17.55
C GLU A 113 33.79 21.94 18.59
N GLY A 114 33.12 21.88 19.76
CA GLY A 114 33.34 22.82 20.87
C GLY A 114 32.56 24.13 20.79
N HIS A 115 31.69 24.32 19.80
CA HIS A 115 30.76 25.45 19.69
C HIS A 115 29.51 25.25 20.57
N ILE A 116 29.74 25.02 21.87
CA ILE A 116 28.72 24.52 22.81
C ILE A 116 27.50 25.44 22.94
N LEU A 117 27.70 26.76 23.07
CA LEU A 117 26.58 27.69 23.28
C LEU A 117 25.63 27.73 22.07
N ALA A 118 26.18 27.70 20.85
CA ALA A 118 25.39 27.67 19.63
C ALA A 118 24.60 26.35 19.53
N SER A 119 25.23 25.22 19.84
CA SER A 119 24.55 23.93 19.94
C SER A 119 23.40 23.96 20.94
N VAL A 120 23.64 24.44 22.16
CA VAL A 120 22.64 24.44 23.23
C VAL A 120 21.42 25.32 22.91
N ASP A 121 21.62 26.47 22.24
CA ASP A 121 20.50 27.30 21.77
C ASP A 121 19.60 26.53 20.79
N ILE A 122 20.19 25.82 19.82
CA ILE A 122 19.47 24.96 18.87
C ILE A 122 18.74 23.84 19.63
N LEU A 123 19.44 23.12 20.50
CA LEU A 123 18.89 21.97 21.24
C LEU A 123 17.69 22.36 22.11
N LYS A 124 17.72 23.51 22.78
CA LYS A 124 16.59 23.99 23.60
C LYS A 124 15.34 24.24 22.76
N LYS A 125 15.49 24.90 21.60
CA LYS A 125 14.38 25.16 20.66
C LYS A 125 13.88 23.89 19.99
N LEU A 126 14.78 22.96 19.69
CA LEU A 126 14.49 21.66 19.11
C LEU A 126 13.69 20.78 20.07
N LEU A 127 14.04 20.77 21.37
CA LEU A 127 13.37 19.93 22.37
C LEU A 127 11.86 20.16 22.40
N SER A 128 11.40 21.41 22.41
CA SER A 128 9.99 21.75 22.44
C SER A 128 9.23 21.21 21.23
N ARG A 129 9.74 21.46 20.01
CA ARG A 129 9.13 20.97 18.77
C ARG A 129 9.16 19.44 18.67
N ALA A 130 10.25 18.81 19.09
CA ALA A 130 10.37 17.36 19.08
C ALA A 130 9.38 16.70 20.05
N ILE A 131 9.15 17.29 21.23
CA ILE A 131 8.14 16.84 22.21
C ILE A 131 6.73 16.99 21.63
N GLU A 132 6.42 18.14 21.03
CA GLU A 132 5.10 18.42 20.43
C GLU A 132 4.78 17.42 19.30
N ALA A 133 5.79 17.04 18.51
CA ALA A 133 5.67 16.05 17.45
C ALA A 133 5.95 14.59 17.89
N GLU A 134 6.12 14.35 19.19
CA GLU A 134 6.37 13.02 19.79
C GLU A 134 7.58 12.26 19.19
N LEU A 135 8.62 12.98 18.77
CA LEU A 135 9.79 12.42 18.08
C LEU A 135 10.80 11.82 19.08
N THR A 136 10.47 10.68 19.68
CA THR A 136 11.29 9.98 20.70
C THR A 136 12.77 9.83 20.33
N ASP A 137 13.02 9.56 19.04
CA ASP A 137 14.33 9.32 18.42
C ASP A 137 15.16 10.61 18.22
N ILE A 138 14.58 11.76 18.52
CA ILE A 138 15.22 13.08 18.56
C ILE A 138 15.24 13.60 20.01
N ILE A 139 14.14 13.45 20.74
CA ILE A 139 14.00 13.93 22.13
C ILE A 139 15.11 13.34 23.03
N ILE A 140 15.35 12.03 22.95
CA ILE A 140 16.32 11.36 23.83
C ILE A 140 17.76 11.88 23.58
N PRO A 141 18.28 11.93 22.34
CA PRO A 141 19.57 12.57 22.05
C PRO A 141 19.65 14.02 22.53
N VAL A 142 18.61 14.83 22.28
CA VAL A 142 18.59 16.24 22.72
C VAL A 142 18.72 16.37 24.23
N LEU A 143 17.98 15.54 24.98
CA LEU A 143 18.03 15.53 26.44
C LEU A 143 19.40 15.10 26.96
N TYR A 144 20.07 14.15 26.29
CA TYR A 144 21.44 13.76 26.63
C TYR A 144 22.41 14.95 26.57
N TYR A 145 22.42 15.72 25.47
CA TYR A 145 23.32 16.87 25.34
C TYR A 145 22.98 18.00 26.32
N LEU A 146 21.69 18.31 26.50
CA LEU A 146 21.25 19.35 27.43
C LEU A 146 21.58 19.00 28.89
N LYS A 147 21.41 17.73 29.26
CA LYS A 147 21.79 17.21 30.58
C LYS A 147 23.31 17.30 30.78
N THR A 148 24.11 16.84 29.81
CA THR A 148 25.58 16.91 29.86
C THR A 148 26.07 18.35 29.99
N TYR A 149 25.47 19.28 29.24
CA TYR A 149 25.76 20.71 29.38
C TYR A 149 25.48 21.23 30.78
N SER A 150 24.29 20.94 31.33
CA SER A 150 23.88 21.37 32.69
C SER A 150 24.62 20.67 33.83
N LEU A 151 25.29 19.55 33.56
CA LEU A 151 26.06 18.80 34.55
C LEU A 151 27.51 19.28 34.62
N SER A 152 28.17 19.37 33.46
CA SER A 152 29.64 19.44 33.40
C SER A 152 30.19 20.72 32.75
N ILE A 153 29.39 21.44 31.95
CA ILE A 153 29.89 22.61 31.18
C ILE A 153 29.42 23.91 31.83
N MET A 154 28.12 24.02 32.11
CA MET A 154 27.52 25.12 32.86
C MET A 154 26.63 24.52 33.95
N PRO A 155 27.21 24.21 35.12
CA PRO A 155 26.50 23.51 36.20
C PRO A 155 25.20 24.21 36.62
N ASP A 156 24.08 23.52 36.41
CA ASP A 156 22.74 23.90 36.81
C ASP A 156 22.01 22.64 37.31
N PRO A 157 22.05 22.35 38.63
CA PRO A 157 21.46 21.14 39.19
C PRO A 157 19.95 21.01 38.93
N VAL A 158 19.23 22.13 38.89
CA VAL A 158 17.77 22.15 38.68
C VAL A 158 17.46 21.77 37.24
N ALA A 159 18.16 22.38 36.26
CA ALA A 159 18.01 22.00 34.86
C ALA A 159 18.45 20.54 34.62
N CYS A 160 19.55 20.10 35.24
CA CYS A 160 20.04 18.72 35.12
C CYS A 160 18.99 17.71 35.60
N GLN A 161 18.43 17.90 36.80
CA GLN A 161 17.36 17.05 37.33
C GLN A 161 16.12 17.04 36.44
N ARG A 162 15.73 18.21 35.92
CA ARG A 162 14.60 18.34 34.98
C ARG A 162 14.83 17.53 33.71
N TYR A 163 16.00 17.65 33.08
CA TYR A 163 16.31 16.90 31.87
C TYR A 163 16.41 15.40 32.14
N GLN A 164 16.98 14.98 33.27
CA GLN A 164 17.03 13.57 33.67
C GLN A 164 15.64 12.97 33.91
N ALA A 165 14.71 13.72 34.50
CA ALA A 165 13.33 13.28 34.69
C ALA A 165 12.61 13.12 33.34
N LEU A 166 12.78 14.10 32.43
CA LEU A 166 12.25 14.02 31.07
C LEU A 166 12.83 12.84 30.29
N GLU A 167 14.14 12.62 30.38
CA GLU A 167 14.83 11.54 29.69
C GLU A 167 14.30 10.17 30.14
N ARG A 168 14.14 9.95 31.45
CA ARG A 168 13.53 8.72 31.99
C ARG A 168 12.11 8.49 31.46
N LYS A 169 11.28 9.54 31.41
CA LYS A 169 9.93 9.48 30.85
C LYS A 169 9.97 9.06 29.37
N TRP A 170 10.79 9.72 28.55
CA TRP A 170 10.83 9.49 27.11
C TRP A 170 11.51 8.17 26.72
N ILE A 171 12.47 7.70 27.51
CA ILE A 171 13.02 6.33 27.39
C ILE A 171 11.91 5.32 27.62
N ARG A 172 11.11 5.45 28.69
CA ARG A 172 9.97 4.53 28.93
C ARG A 172 8.99 4.52 27.76
N ILE A 173 8.69 5.70 27.20
CA ILE A 173 7.83 5.82 26.01
C ILE A 173 8.45 5.09 24.82
N ARG A 174 9.73 5.33 24.55
CA ARG A 174 10.46 4.70 23.46
C ARG A 174 10.49 3.18 23.59
N THR A 175 10.73 2.67 24.79
CA THR A 175 10.71 1.22 25.06
C THR A 175 9.33 0.64 24.75
N ALA A 176 8.24 1.30 25.13
CA ALA A 176 6.90 0.83 24.79
C ALA A 176 6.65 0.78 23.27
N GLU A 177 7.13 1.80 22.53
CA GLU A 177 7.07 1.83 21.07
C GLU A 177 7.87 0.70 20.43
N GLU A 178 9.08 0.42 20.93
CA GLU A 178 9.95 -0.65 20.44
C GLU A 178 9.34 -2.03 20.67
N VAL A 179 8.75 -2.25 21.85
CA VAL A 179 8.09 -3.52 22.18
C VAL A 179 6.92 -3.79 21.24
N VAL A 180 6.07 -2.80 20.93
CA VAL A 180 4.98 -3.00 19.96
C VAL A 180 5.49 -3.12 18.52
N ASP A 181 6.60 -2.45 18.17
CA ASP A 181 7.22 -2.58 16.85
C ASP A 181 7.82 -3.99 16.63
N GLU A 182 8.43 -4.58 17.66
CA GLU A 182 8.93 -5.95 17.62
C GLU A 182 7.78 -6.94 17.39
N LEU A 183 6.72 -6.86 18.19
CA LEU A 183 5.53 -7.70 18.00
C LEU A 183 4.90 -7.55 16.62
N TYR A 184 4.79 -6.31 16.15
CA TYR A 184 4.28 -6.04 14.81
C TYR A 184 5.15 -6.72 13.75
N THR A 185 6.47 -6.64 13.89
CA THR A 185 7.42 -7.22 12.94
C THR A 185 7.31 -8.74 12.91
N ASP A 186 7.23 -9.39 14.08
CA ASP A 186 7.04 -10.84 14.21
C ASP A 186 5.77 -11.31 13.49
N LEU A 187 4.66 -10.57 13.65
CA LEU A 187 3.41 -10.88 12.96
C LEU A 187 3.46 -10.59 11.46
N ALA A 188 3.98 -9.42 11.07
CA ALA A 188 4.02 -8.98 9.69
C ALA A 188 4.87 -9.93 8.82
N VAL A 189 5.99 -10.44 9.34
CA VAL A 189 6.83 -11.41 8.62
C VAL A 189 6.06 -12.69 8.29
N ASN A 190 5.19 -13.15 9.19
CA ASN A 190 4.38 -14.33 8.95
C ASN A 190 3.24 -14.06 7.95
N TYR A 191 2.62 -12.87 8.01
CA TYR A 191 1.63 -12.41 7.04
C TYR A 191 2.16 -12.26 5.61
N VAL A 192 3.45 -11.91 5.44
CA VAL A 192 4.08 -11.82 4.11
C VAL A 192 4.37 -13.20 3.52
N LYS A 193 4.63 -14.20 4.37
CA LYS A 193 5.02 -15.56 3.94
C LYS A 193 3.82 -16.47 3.68
N THR A 194 2.72 -16.29 4.40
CA THR A 194 1.53 -17.15 4.29
C THR A 194 0.25 -16.31 4.23
N ALA A 195 -0.76 -16.79 3.50
CA ALA A 195 -2.06 -16.11 3.39
C ALA A 195 -2.80 -15.94 4.75
N ALA A 196 -2.39 -16.69 5.77
CA ALA A 196 -2.68 -16.44 7.17
C ALA A 196 -1.53 -16.95 8.06
N PRO A 197 -1.22 -16.29 9.19
CA PRO A 197 -0.31 -16.82 10.19
C PRO A 197 -0.87 -18.11 10.83
N PRO A 198 -0.01 -19.01 11.35
CA PRO A 198 -0.46 -20.13 12.17
C PRO A 198 -1.27 -19.65 13.39
N PRO A 199 -2.31 -20.39 13.84
CA PRO A 199 -3.12 -20.06 15.02
C PRO A 199 -2.28 -19.76 16.27
N ASP A 200 -1.20 -20.53 16.50
CA ASP A 200 -0.30 -20.36 17.65
C ASP A 200 0.41 -19.02 17.66
N THR A 201 0.75 -18.49 16.47
CA THR A 201 1.38 -17.17 16.31
C THR A 201 0.43 -16.06 16.74
N ILE A 202 -0.86 -16.18 16.38
CA ILE A 202 -1.90 -15.20 16.71
C ILE A 202 -2.19 -15.21 18.23
N TYR A 203 -2.33 -16.40 18.83
CA TYR A 203 -2.54 -16.55 20.27
C TYR A 203 -1.37 -15.98 21.08
N THR A 204 -0.14 -16.29 20.66
CA THR A 204 1.07 -15.75 21.29
C THR A 204 1.11 -14.22 21.21
N ALA A 205 0.78 -13.65 20.06
CA ALA A 205 0.78 -12.20 19.91
C ALA A 205 -0.29 -11.50 20.77
N LEU A 206 -1.50 -12.07 20.90
CA LEU A 206 -2.53 -11.56 21.79
C LEU A 206 -2.09 -11.55 23.25
N ASN A 207 -1.52 -12.66 23.73
CA ASN A 207 -1.04 -12.74 25.10
C ASN A 207 0.06 -11.72 25.38
N LYS A 208 1.02 -11.58 24.45
CA LYS A 208 2.06 -10.53 24.56
C LYS A 208 1.45 -9.13 24.54
N LEU A 209 0.45 -8.88 23.68
CA LEU A 209 -0.20 -7.57 23.58
C LEU A 209 -0.99 -7.20 24.84
N ASN A 210 -1.66 -8.15 25.48
CA ASN A 210 -2.36 -7.93 26.75
C ASN A 210 -1.38 -7.53 27.86
N ASN A 211 -0.26 -8.25 27.98
CA ASN A 211 0.79 -7.92 28.96
C ASN A 211 1.36 -6.50 28.74
N ILE A 212 1.56 -6.11 27.47
CA ILE A 212 2.03 -4.76 27.09
C ILE A 212 0.98 -3.70 27.39
N HIS A 213 -0.30 -4.00 27.17
CA HIS A 213 -1.38 -3.07 27.43
C HIS A 213 -1.37 -2.64 28.90
N ASP A 214 -1.24 -3.58 29.83
CA ASP A 214 -1.22 -3.27 31.26
C ASP A 214 0.01 -2.45 31.67
N LEU A 215 1.18 -2.77 31.12
CA LEU A 215 2.45 -2.12 31.44
C LEU A 215 2.54 -0.67 30.91
N TYR A 216 1.86 -0.39 29.79
CA TYR A 216 1.97 0.85 29.03
C TYR A 216 0.63 1.53 28.78
N LYS A 217 -0.39 1.25 29.61
CA LYS A 217 -1.76 1.76 29.43
C LYS A 217 -1.88 3.28 29.43
N ASP A 218 -0.91 4.01 29.94
CA ASP A 218 -0.86 5.48 29.97
C ASP A 218 -0.18 6.09 28.72
N ILE A 219 0.52 5.28 27.91
CA ILE A 219 1.23 5.75 26.73
C ILE A 219 0.27 5.92 25.56
N ARG A 220 0.35 7.07 24.90
CA ARG A 220 -0.60 7.51 23.86
C ARG A 220 0.09 8.13 22.64
N THR A 221 1.38 7.88 22.43
CA THR A 221 2.05 8.39 21.23
C THR A 221 1.44 7.79 19.96
N ALA A 222 1.47 8.56 18.87
CA ALA A 222 0.88 8.14 17.61
C ALA A 222 1.46 6.81 17.10
N ARG A 223 2.77 6.59 17.27
CA ARG A 223 3.46 5.35 16.89
C ARG A 223 2.96 4.16 17.70
N TYR A 224 2.88 4.29 19.03
CA TYR A 224 2.36 3.24 19.90
C TYR A 224 0.91 2.90 19.57
N ILE A 225 0.04 3.90 19.49
CA ILE A 225 -1.39 3.74 19.15
C ILE A 225 -1.52 3.00 17.81
N TYR A 226 -0.87 3.49 16.77
CA TYR A 226 -0.95 2.89 15.44
C TYR A 226 -0.58 1.40 15.47
N LYS A 227 0.56 1.05 16.07
CA LYS A 227 1.06 -0.34 16.10
C LYS A 227 0.20 -1.25 16.97
N TYR A 228 -0.21 -0.79 18.14
CA TYR A 228 -1.10 -1.52 19.03
C TYR A 228 -2.41 -1.89 18.32
N TYR A 229 -3.08 -0.92 17.71
CA TYR A 229 -4.34 -1.16 17.00
C TYR A 229 -4.16 -1.98 15.72
N PHE A 230 -3.03 -1.82 15.02
CA PHE A 230 -2.72 -2.64 13.85
C PHE A 230 -2.58 -4.12 14.22
N ILE A 231 -1.88 -4.43 15.32
CA ILE A 231 -1.75 -5.80 15.83
C ILE A 231 -3.13 -6.38 16.18
N LEU A 232 -3.97 -5.61 16.88
CA LEU A 232 -5.34 -6.05 17.18
C LEU A 232 -6.14 -6.35 15.91
N TYR A 233 -6.07 -5.48 14.90
CA TYR A 233 -6.71 -5.73 13.62
C TYR A 233 -6.20 -7.02 12.98
N MET A 234 -4.88 -7.22 12.91
CA MET A 234 -4.29 -8.45 12.34
C MET A 234 -4.77 -9.70 13.06
N THR A 235 -4.98 -9.65 14.37
CA THR A 235 -5.56 -10.77 15.10
C THR A 235 -6.99 -11.03 14.64
N TYR A 236 -7.86 -10.02 14.66
CA TYR A 236 -9.26 -10.19 14.25
C TYR A 236 -9.40 -10.64 12.79
N ASP A 237 -8.60 -10.07 11.89
CA ASP A 237 -8.57 -10.41 10.47
C ASP A 237 -8.21 -11.89 10.25
N SER A 238 -7.20 -12.41 10.96
CA SER A 238 -6.81 -13.82 10.88
C SER A 238 -7.87 -14.81 11.36
N GLN A 239 -8.80 -14.34 12.20
CA GLN A 239 -9.90 -15.14 12.75
C GLN A 239 -11.20 -14.97 11.97
N GLY A 240 -11.23 -14.10 10.94
CA GLY A 240 -12.45 -13.74 10.22
C GLY A 240 -13.40 -12.83 11.01
N HIS A 241 -12.97 -12.28 12.14
CA HIS A 241 -13.72 -11.37 13.01
C HIS A 241 -13.70 -9.92 12.46
N TYR A 242 -14.17 -9.75 11.23
CA TYR A 242 -14.04 -8.49 10.50
C TYR A 242 -14.85 -7.34 11.12
N ARG A 243 -15.94 -7.63 11.84
CA ARG A 243 -16.78 -6.59 12.44
C ARG A 243 -16.03 -5.91 13.59
N GLU A 244 -15.41 -6.72 14.45
CA GLU A 244 -14.54 -6.29 15.53
C GLU A 244 -13.30 -5.56 14.97
N GLY A 245 -12.75 -6.06 13.87
CA GLY A 245 -11.68 -5.40 13.11
C GLY A 245 -12.06 -3.98 12.65
N ILE A 246 -13.28 -3.77 12.15
CA ILE A 246 -13.79 -2.44 11.78
C ILE A 246 -13.89 -1.53 13.02
N GLU A 247 -14.46 -2.04 14.12
CA GLU A 247 -14.65 -1.26 15.34
C GLU A 247 -13.32 -0.81 15.96
N ILE A 248 -12.33 -1.71 16.04
CA ILE A 248 -11.02 -1.43 16.63
C ILE A 248 -10.23 -0.45 15.75
N SER A 249 -10.35 -0.58 14.42
CA SER A 249 -9.74 0.35 13.47
C SER A 249 -10.37 1.75 13.55
N TRP A 250 -11.69 1.85 13.72
CA TRP A 250 -12.35 3.14 13.96
C TRP A 250 -11.95 3.77 15.29
N LYS A 251 -11.73 2.97 16.35
CA LYS A 251 -11.14 3.46 17.61
C LYS A 251 -9.74 4.02 17.38
N ALA A 252 -8.91 3.34 16.59
CA ALA A 252 -7.57 3.80 16.22
C ALA A 252 -7.61 5.13 15.46
N VAL A 253 -8.46 5.25 14.43
CA VAL A 253 -8.64 6.49 13.65
C VAL A 253 -9.03 7.65 14.56
N ARG A 254 -10.00 7.43 15.48
CA ARG A 254 -10.41 8.48 16.43
C ARG A 254 -9.29 8.90 17.38
N SER A 255 -8.49 7.96 17.87
CA SER A 255 -7.38 8.26 18.77
C SER A 255 -6.25 9.00 18.06
N LEU A 256 -5.88 8.56 16.85
CA LEU A 256 -4.85 9.16 16.02
C LEU A 256 -5.25 10.56 15.52
N SER A 257 -6.53 10.79 15.22
CA SER A 257 -7.00 12.09 14.71
C SER A 257 -7.00 13.22 15.76
N LYS A 258 -6.66 12.92 17.02
CA LYS A 258 -6.55 13.93 18.09
C LYS A 258 -5.17 14.62 18.14
N GLY A 259 -4.15 14.03 17.53
CA GLY A 259 -2.78 14.57 17.55
C GLY A 259 -2.50 15.46 16.36
N ASP A 260 -1.80 16.58 16.59
CA ASP A 260 -1.48 17.57 15.55
C ASP A 260 -0.40 17.06 14.56
N TYR A 261 0.53 16.22 15.04
CA TYR A 261 1.65 15.69 14.26
C TYR A 261 1.55 14.18 14.06
N VAL A 262 0.42 13.71 13.55
CA VAL A 262 0.25 12.29 13.22
C VAL A 262 0.60 12.03 11.75
N PRO A 263 1.43 11.02 11.44
CA PRO A 263 1.65 10.61 10.06
C PRO A 263 0.32 10.23 9.39
N ARG A 264 -0.06 10.95 8.32
CA ARG A 264 -1.28 10.66 7.54
C ARG A 264 -1.35 9.19 7.08
N GLY A 265 -0.19 8.57 6.85
CA GLY A 265 -0.06 7.14 6.54
C GLY A 265 -0.62 6.21 7.61
N PHE A 266 -0.51 6.54 8.90
CA PHE A 266 -1.05 5.72 9.99
C PHE A 266 -2.57 5.69 9.96
N ILE A 267 -3.20 6.86 9.85
CA ILE A 267 -4.67 6.99 9.73
C ILE A 267 -5.16 6.26 8.48
N ARG A 268 -4.52 6.53 7.33
CA ARG A 268 -4.86 5.89 6.06
C ARG A 268 -4.75 4.37 6.12
N SER A 269 -3.73 3.84 6.79
CA SER A 269 -3.58 2.38 6.95
C SER A 269 -4.75 1.77 7.73
N MET A 270 -5.22 2.41 8.80
CA MET A 270 -6.40 1.95 9.55
C MET A 270 -7.68 2.06 8.71
N LEU A 271 -7.81 3.10 7.89
CA LEU A 271 -8.97 3.24 6.99
C LEU A 271 -8.97 2.17 5.89
N LEU A 272 -7.81 1.81 5.33
CA LEU A 272 -7.70 0.74 4.35
C LEU A 272 -8.11 -0.62 4.93
N GLN A 273 -7.80 -0.88 6.20
CA GLN A 273 -8.25 -2.07 6.93
C GLN A 273 -9.78 -2.10 7.09
N ILE A 274 -10.40 -0.96 7.42
CA ILE A 274 -11.87 -0.85 7.47
C ILE A 274 -12.48 -1.16 6.10
N ILE A 275 -11.88 -0.64 5.02
CA ILE A 275 -12.36 -0.90 3.66
C ILE A 275 -12.25 -2.39 3.32
N ASP A 276 -11.12 -3.05 3.58
CA ASP A 276 -10.95 -4.49 3.31
C ASP A 276 -11.98 -5.35 4.06
N ALA A 277 -12.09 -5.14 5.38
CA ALA A 277 -13.08 -5.81 6.22
C ALA A 277 -14.51 -5.54 5.74
N SER A 278 -14.81 -4.30 5.30
CA SER A 278 -16.12 -3.94 4.75
C SER A 278 -16.42 -4.65 3.44
N ILE A 279 -15.44 -4.85 2.57
CA ILE A 279 -15.60 -5.62 1.32
C ILE A 279 -15.94 -7.09 1.61
N ARG A 280 -15.38 -7.67 2.69
CA ARG A 280 -15.66 -9.04 3.11
C ARG A 280 -17.04 -9.20 3.72
N LEU A 281 -17.47 -8.22 4.53
CA LEU A 281 -18.79 -8.19 5.16
C LEU A 281 -19.91 -7.62 4.27
N ARG A 282 -19.58 -7.10 3.07
CA ARG A 282 -20.47 -6.28 2.24
C ARG A 282 -21.05 -5.07 3.00
N ALA A 283 -20.30 -4.55 3.99
CA ALA A 283 -20.72 -3.47 4.87
C ALA A 283 -20.54 -2.10 4.20
N LEU A 284 -21.49 -1.74 3.33
CA LEU A 284 -21.39 -0.56 2.47
C LEU A 284 -21.15 0.74 3.23
N ASN A 285 -21.90 0.99 4.32
CA ASN A 285 -21.86 2.26 5.04
C ASN A 285 -20.49 2.52 5.69
N ASP A 286 -19.93 1.52 6.39
CA ASP A 286 -18.61 1.62 7.01
C ASP A 286 -17.51 1.79 5.96
N GLY A 287 -17.56 0.99 4.89
CA GLY A 287 -16.59 1.06 3.82
C GLY A 287 -16.64 2.38 3.05
N GLN A 288 -17.83 2.90 2.72
CA GLN A 288 -17.98 4.20 2.06
C GLN A 288 -17.42 5.35 2.91
N ARG A 289 -17.73 5.35 4.21
CA ARG A 289 -17.20 6.35 5.14
C ARG A 289 -15.66 6.31 5.16
N ALA A 290 -15.08 5.11 5.22
CA ALA A 290 -13.63 4.95 5.22
C ALA A 290 -12.97 5.34 3.88
N VAL A 291 -13.62 5.06 2.75
CA VAL A 291 -13.19 5.51 1.41
C VAL A 291 -13.14 7.03 1.35
N ILE A 292 -14.22 7.71 1.74
CA ILE A 292 -14.31 9.18 1.71
C ILE A 292 -13.19 9.80 2.56
N GLN A 293 -12.97 9.29 3.77
CA GLN A 293 -11.89 9.78 4.63
C GLN A 293 -10.50 9.50 4.03
N SER A 294 -10.29 8.32 3.44
CA SER A 294 -9.00 7.94 2.83
C SER A 294 -8.65 8.83 1.64
N LEU A 295 -9.65 9.16 0.80
CA LEU A 295 -9.45 10.01 -0.37
C LEU A 295 -9.07 11.46 -0.02
N ARG A 296 -9.45 11.95 1.18
CA ARG A 296 -9.03 13.27 1.68
C ARG A 296 -7.55 13.31 2.10
N LEU A 297 -6.92 12.16 2.29
CA LEU A 297 -5.53 12.04 2.75
C LEU A 297 -4.53 11.87 1.60
N VAL A 298 -4.99 11.82 0.35
CA VAL A 298 -4.16 11.54 -0.83
C VAL A 298 -4.48 12.52 -1.96
N GLU A 299 -3.47 12.81 -2.79
CA GLU A 299 -3.65 13.66 -3.95
C GLU A 299 -4.34 12.90 -5.10
N GLU A 300 -5.27 13.56 -5.78
CA GLU A 300 -6.00 12.98 -6.91
C GLU A 300 -5.06 12.59 -8.07
N GLY A 301 -5.27 11.37 -8.56
CA GLY A 301 -4.51 10.80 -9.65
C GLY A 301 -3.13 10.26 -9.27
N GLU A 302 -2.74 10.32 -7.99
CA GLU A 302 -1.60 9.57 -7.49
C GLU A 302 -1.93 8.08 -7.30
N ARG A 303 -0.91 7.25 -7.14
CA ARG A 303 -1.07 5.79 -7.06
C ARG A 303 -2.05 5.36 -5.97
N ASP A 304 -1.96 5.98 -4.79
CA ASP A 304 -2.81 5.64 -3.65
C ASP A 304 -4.28 6.02 -3.90
N TRP A 305 -4.53 7.12 -4.61
CA TRP A 305 -5.88 7.55 -4.99
C TRP A 305 -6.56 6.53 -5.91
N PHE A 306 -5.84 6.03 -6.92
CA PHE A 306 -6.33 4.92 -7.74
C PHE A 306 -6.54 3.67 -6.90
N ARG A 307 -5.60 3.31 -6.01
CA ARG A 307 -5.76 2.12 -5.16
C ARG A 307 -7.02 2.17 -4.29
N ILE A 308 -7.32 3.32 -3.67
CA ILE A 308 -8.52 3.48 -2.84
C ILE A 308 -9.80 3.35 -3.68
N ASN A 309 -9.85 4.00 -4.85
CA ASN A 309 -11.01 3.87 -5.76
C ASN A 309 -11.18 2.44 -6.27
N GLN A 310 -10.10 1.70 -6.50
CA GLN A 310 -10.17 0.28 -6.87
C GLN A 310 -10.80 -0.56 -5.75
N LEU A 311 -10.40 -0.36 -4.49
CA LEU A 311 -11.04 -1.03 -3.35
C LEU A 311 -12.52 -0.63 -3.22
N TYR A 312 -12.84 0.64 -3.48
CA TYR A 312 -14.22 1.11 -3.49
C TYR A 312 -15.07 0.40 -4.55
N LEU A 313 -14.51 0.14 -5.74
CA LEU A 313 -15.19 -0.65 -6.77
C LEU A 313 -15.49 -2.08 -6.31
N TYR A 314 -14.54 -2.74 -5.63
CA TYR A 314 -14.80 -4.07 -5.05
C TYR A 314 -15.94 -4.02 -4.02
N LEU A 315 -15.97 -3.00 -3.16
CA LEU A 315 -17.04 -2.81 -2.19
C LEU A 315 -18.39 -2.62 -2.89
N CYS A 316 -18.46 -1.72 -3.86
CA CYS A 316 -19.69 -1.45 -4.59
C CYS A 316 -20.21 -2.70 -5.32
N ILE A 317 -19.36 -3.44 -6.00
CA ILE A 317 -19.76 -4.66 -6.71
C ILE A 317 -20.29 -5.72 -5.74
N ARG A 318 -19.63 -5.93 -4.60
CA ARG A 318 -20.06 -6.95 -3.63
C ARG A 318 -21.28 -6.55 -2.81
N SER A 319 -21.56 -5.26 -2.67
CA SER A 319 -22.74 -4.73 -1.99
C SER A 319 -23.87 -4.34 -2.96
N ASP A 320 -23.80 -4.80 -4.22
CA ASP A 320 -24.81 -4.56 -5.26
C ASP A 320 -25.06 -3.07 -5.63
N GLU A 321 -24.10 -2.20 -5.33
CA GLU A 321 -24.12 -0.76 -5.65
C GLU A 321 -23.57 -0.45 -7.03
N TYR A 322 -24.15 -1.07 -8.06
CA TYR A 322 -23.62 -1.05 -9.43
C TYR A 322 -23.64 0.34 -10.08
N SER A 323 -24.65 1.17 -9.79
CA SER A 323 -24.72 2.55 -10.30
C SER A 323 -23.51 3.38 -9.86
N THR A 324 -23.05 3.17 -8.63
CA THR A 324 -21.88 3.85 -8.07
C THR A 324 -20.57 3.25 -8.61
N ALA A 325 -20.54 1.93 -8.80
CA ALA A 325 -19.41 1.26 -9.45
C ALA A 325 -19.18 1.79 -10.87
N ILE A 326 -20.24 1.97 -11.66
CA ILE A 326 -20.16 2.48 -13.04
C ILE A 326 -19.63 3.90 -13.09
N LYS A 327 -20.18 4.80 -12.26
CA LYS A 327 -19.68 6.17 -12.10
C LYS A 327 -18.19 6.21 -11.78
N THR A 328 -17.78 5.38 -10.85
CA THR A 328 -16.39 5.30 -10.42
C THR A 328 -15.51 4.75 -11.56
N ILE A 329 -15.92 3.71 -12.27
CA ILE A 329 -15.20 3.16 -13.43
C ILE A 329 -15.01 4.24 -14.50
N ASN A 330 -16.10 4.90 -14.93
CA ASN A 330 -16.04 5.94 -15.95
C ASN A 330 -15.05 7.06 -15.54
N ARG A 331 -15.17 7.57 -14.31
CA ARG A 331 -14.24 8.57 -13.74
C ARG A 331 -12.79 8.11 -13.80
N MET A 332 -12.48 6.86 -13.45
CA MET A 332 -11.11 6.35 -13.46
C MET A 332 -10.54 6.27 -14.88
N PHE A 333 -11.31 5.80 -15.85
CA PHE A 333 -10.88 5.66 -17.24
C PHE A 333 -10.69 7.02 -17.94
N ASP A 334 -11.48 8.02 -17.57
CA ASP A 334 -11.43 9.38 -18.13
C ASP A 334 -10.31 10.24 -17.50
N HIS A 335 -9.81 9.85 -16.33
CA HIS A 335 -8.75 10.60 -15.65
C HIS A 335 -7.44 10.60 -16.45
N ARG A 336 -6.87 11.80 -16.71
CA ARG A 336 -5.67 12.02 -17.54
C ARG A 336 -4.45 11.17 -17.15
N LYS A 337 -4.26 10.90 -15.84
CA LYS A 337 -3.12 10.10 -15.34
C LYS A 337 -3.33 8.58 -15.49
N PHE A 338 -4.54 8.10 -15.78
CA PHE A 338 -4.84 6.67 -15.89
C PHE A 338 -3.99 5.96 -16.96
N LYS A 339 -3.82 6.60 -18.13
CA LYS A 339 -3.01 6.05 -19.24
C LYS A 339 -1.55 5.80 -18.83
N LYS A 340 -1.02 6.62 -17.92
CA LYS A 340 0.35 6.57 -17.39
C LYS A 340 0.55 5.55 -16.28
N LEU A 341 -0.52 4.92 -15.79
CA LEU A 341 -0.41 3.89 -14.77
C LEU A 341 0.36 2.66 -15.28
N PRO A 342 1.06 1.94 -14.39
CA PRO A 342 1.66 0.66 -14.72
C PRO A 342 0.62 -0.33 -15.28
N GLY A 343 1.07 -1.26 -16.13
CA GLY A 343 0.20 -2.24 -16.78
C GLY A 343 -0.68 -3.02 -15.79
N GLU A 344 -0.08 -3.53 -14.71
CA GLU A 344 -0.77 -4.30 -13.67
C GLU A 344 -1.93 -3.54 -13.04
N PHE A 345 -1.76 -2.24 -12.74
CA PHE A 345 -2.83 -1.40 -12.19
C PHE A 345 -3.99 -1.24 -13.17
N LYS A 346 -3.70 -0.99 -14.45
CA LYS A 346 -4.72 -0.85 -15.49
C LYS A 346 -5.49 -2.14 -15.70
N GLU A 347 -4.80 -3.27 -15.73
CA GLU A 347 -5.42 -4.58 -15.95
C GLU A 347 -6.47 -4.90 -14.87
N ARG A 348 -6.24 -4.54 -13.60
CA ARG A 348 -7.24 -4.70 -12.52
C ARG A 348 -8.52 -3.90 -12.79
N TYR A 349 -8.40 -2.67 -13.28
CA TYR A 349 -9.57 -1.86 -13.65
C TYR A 349 -10.30 -2.41 -14.87
N TYR A 350 -9.57 -2.89 -15.88
CA TYR A 350 -10.19 -3.56 -17.02
C TYR A 350 -10.93 -4.83 -16.61
N LEU A 351 -10.39 -5.59 -15.66
CA LEU A 351 -11.04 -6.76 -15.10
C LEU A 351 -12.33 -6.40 -14.37
N LEU A 352 -12.31 -5.42 -13.46
CA LEU A 352 -13.50 -4.93 -12.77
C LEU A 352 -14.56 -4.45 -13.77
N ARG A 353 -14.16 -3.71 -14.80
CA ARG A 353 -15.03 -3.27 -15.88
C ARG A 353 -15.61 -4.44 -16.68
N ALA A 354 -14.85 -5.50 -16.91
CA ALA A 354 -15.32 -6.70 -17.61
C ALA A 354 -16.39 -7.44 -16.81
N TYR A 355 -16.25 -7.53 -15.49
CA TYR A 355 -17.27 -8.11 -14.61
C TYR A 355 -18.55 -7.28 -14.58
N VAL A 356 -18.45 -5.96 -14.41
CA VAL A 356 -19.63 -5.08 -14.44
C VAL A 356 -20.32 -5.13 -15.82
N SER A 357 -19.55 -5.12 -16.91
CA SER A 357 -20.12 -5.24 -18.27
C SER A 357 -20.87 -6.56 -18.45
N TRP A 358 -20.32 -7.66 -17.93
CA TRP A 358 -20.96 -8.97 -18.01
C TRP A 358 -22.29 -9.01 -17.27
N LEU A 359 -22.35 -8.46 -16.04
CA LEU A 359 -23.58 -8.41 -15.26
C LEU A 359 -24.69 -7.59 -15.94
N ILE A 360 -24.32 -6.49 -16.60
CA ILE A 360 -25.25 -5.66 -17.39
C ILE A 360 -25.76 -6.46 -18.60
N GLU A 361 -24.86 -7.05 -19.38
CA GLU A 361 -25.22 -7.78 -20.61
C GLU A 361 -26.00 -9.07 -20.32
N SER A 362 -25.77 -9.72 -19.18
CA SER A 362 -26.55 -10.88 -18.73
C SER A 362 -27.95 -10.51 -18.23
N LYS A 363 -28.29 -9.22 -18.15
CA LYS A 363 -29.50 -8.70 -17.51
C LYS A 363 -29.65 -9.18 -16.06
N SER A 364 -28.52 -9.50 -15.42
CA SER A 364 -28.47 -9.92 -14.02
C SER A 364 -28.69 -8.75 -13.07
N ILE A 365 -28.46 -7.53 -13.55
CA ILE A 365 -28.65 -6.29 -12.80
C ILE A 365 -29.42 -5.28 -13.65
N ASP A 366 -30.26 -4.48 -12.99
CA ASP A 366 -30.89 -3.30 -13.59
C ASP A 366 -30.11 -2.06 -13.14
N VAL A 367 -29.53 -1.34 -14.09
CA VAL A 367 -28.71 -0.18 -13.80
C VAL A 367 -29.49 1.08 -14.09
N LYS A 368 -29.70 1.89 -13.04
CA LYS A 368 -30.26 3.23 -13.16
C LYS A 368 -29.13 4.26 -13.22
N GLY A 369 -29.15 5.13 -14.23
CA GLY A 369 -28.24 6.28 -14.34
C GLY A 369 -27.38 6.26 -15.59
N GLU A 370 -26.12 6.69 -15.44
CA GLU A 370 -25.21 6.80 -16.59
C GLU A 370 -24.81 5.43 -17.15
N PRO A 371 -24.70 5.31 -18.49
CA PRO A 371 -24.24 4.07 -19.09
C PRO A 371 -22.75 3.85 -18.79
N LEU A 372 -22.37 2.58 -18.69
CA LEU A 372 -20.96 2.22 -18.68
C LEU A 372 -20.35 2.55 -20.05
N ASN A 373 -19.23 3.26 -20.07
CA ASN A 373 -18.55 3.60 -21.32
C ASN A 373 -18.27 2.35 -22.16
N SER A 374 -18.29 2.47 -23.50
CA SER A 374 -18.18 1.33 -24.42
C SER A 374 -16.92 0.50 -24.16
N PHE A 375 -17.08 -0.80 -23.87
CA PHE A 375 -15.99 -1.72 -23.57
C PHE A 375 -15.88 -2.80 -24.65
N ARG A 376 -14.73 -2.88 -25.32
CA ARG A 376 -14.48 -3.90 -26.35
C ARG A 376 -14.06 -5.22 -25.69
N ILE A 377 -15.04 -5.96 -25.16
CA ILE A 377 -14.80 -7.23 -24.45
C ILE A 377 -14.04 -8.26 -25.30
N GLY A 378 -14.30 -8.32 -26.63
CA GLY A 378 -13.58 -9.24 -27.52
C GLY A 378 -12.06 -9.00 -27.52
N ARG A 379 -11.62 -7.75 -27.36
CA ARG A 379 -10.19 -7.42 -27.20
C ARG A 379 -9.68 -7.89 -25.84
N PHE A 380 -10.44 -7.69 -24.77
CA PHE A 380 -10.05 -8.16 -23.43
C PHE A 380 -9.96 -9.69 -23.32
N ILE A 381 -10.86 -10.43 -23.99
CA ILE A 381 -10.83 -11.91 -24.01
C ILE A 381 -9.61 -12.43 -24.79
N ASN A 382 -9.22 -11.73 -25.87
CA ASN A 382 -8.15 -12.16 -26.77
C ASN A 382 -6.76 -11.66 -26.32
N ASP A 383 -6.69 -10.50 -25.68
CA ASP A 383 -5.45 -10.00 -25.07
C ASP A 383 -5.15 -10.88 -23.85
N VAL A 384 -4.13 -11.74 -23.95
CA VAL A 384 -3.65 -12.53 -22.81
C VAL A 384 -3.14 -11.54 -21.75
N PRO A 385 -3.79 -11.41 -20.57
CA PRO A 385 -3.35 -10.43 -19.59
C PRO A 385 -1.94 -10.76 -19.09
N ARG A 386 -1.18 -9.74 -18.68
CA ARG A 386 0.15 -9.95 -18.08
C ARG A 386 0.06 -10.71 -16.75
N PHE A 387 -1.14 -10.81 -16.17
CA PHE A 387 -1.47 -11.70 -15.07
C PHE A 387 -1.14 -13.18 -15.29
N SER A 388 -0.80 -13.62 -16.51
CA SER A 388 -0.27 -14.98 -16.75
C SER A 388 0.95 -15.35 -15.90
N LYS A 389 1.67 -14.37 -15.33
CA LYS A 389 2.76 -14.60 -14.36
C LYS A 389 2.28 -14.91 -12.94
N ASP A 390 1.09 -14.44 -12.56
CA ASP A 390 0.49 -14.65 -11.25
C ASP A 390 -0.39 -15.92 -11.25
N LYS A 391 0.17 -17.03 -10.77
CA LYS A 391 -0.44 -18.36 -10.84
C LYS A 391 -1.56 -18.62 -9.83
N MET A 392 -1.85 -17.71 -8.91
CA MET A 392 -2.87 -17.94 -7.86
C MET A 392 -3.69 -16.70 -7.48
N GLY A 393 -3.28 -15.50 -7.88
CA GLY A 393 -4.05 -14.28 -7.68
C GLY A 393 -4.91 -13.92 -8.88
N MET A 394 -4.55 -12.85 -9.59
CA MET A 394 -5.43 -12.16 -10.54
C MET A 394 -5.71 -12.93 -11.84
N ASN A 395 -4.96 -13.99 -12.13
CA ASN A 395 -5.24 -14.84 -13.28
C ASN A 395 -6.54 -15.64 -13.10
N VAL A 396 -6.92 -16.00 -11.87
CA VAL A 396 -8.16 -16.74 -11.59
C VAL A 396 -9.41 -15.98 -12.07
N PRO A 397 -9.69 -14.74 -11.61
CA PRO A 397 -10.87 -14.01 -12.05
C PRO A 397 -10.87 -13.72 -13.56
N VAL A 398 -9.70 -13.56 -14.19
CA VAL A 398 -9.61 -13.48 -15.66
C VAL A 398 -10.14 -14.75 -16.34
N LEU A 399 -9.73 -15.93 -15.87
CA LEU A 399 -10.18 -17.19 -16.47
C LEU A 399 -11.68 -17.43 -16.24
N ILE A 400 -12.18 -17.08 -15.05
CA ILE A 400 -13.60 -17.18 -14.71
C ILE A 400 -14.44 -16.29 -15.64
N ILE A 401 -14.09 -14.99 -15.75
CA ILE A 401 -14.89 -14.06 -16.56
C ILE A 401 -14.86 -14.45 -18.05
N GLN A 402 -13.74 -14.98 -18.57
CA GLN A 402 -13.68 -15.51 -19.94
C GLN A 402 -14.70 -16.64 -20.18
N VAL A 403 -14.80 -17.59 -19.24
CA VAL A 403 -15.78 -18.68 -19.33
C VAL A 403 -17.21 -18.14 -19.28
N LEU A 404 -17.51 -17.24 -18.35
CA LEU A 404 -18.84 -16.65 -18.19
C LEU A 404 -19.28 -15.87 -19.44
N TRP A 405 -18.36 -15.16 -20.09
CA TRP A 405 -18.61 -14.47 -21.35
C TRP A 405 -18.88 -15.41 -22.52
N LEU A 406 -18.11 -16.50 -22.64
CA LEU A 406 -18.33 -17.52 -23.67
C LEU A 406 -19.68 -18.20 -23.47
N LEU A 407 -20.06 -18.44 -22.22
CA LEU A 407 -21.36 -19.00 -21.85
C LEU A 407 -22.51 -18.06 -22.25
N GLN A 408 -22.41 -16.77 -21.89
CA GLN A 408 -23.40 -15.74 -22.25
C GLN A 408 -23.63 -15.66 -23.76
N ARG A 409 -22.56 -15.84 -24.55
CA ARG A 409 -22.60 -15.79 -26.01
C ARG A 409 -22.94 -17.12 -26.67
N LYS A 410 -23.27 -18.15 -25.88
CA LYS A 410 -23.56 -19.52 -26.34
C LYS A 410 -22.44 -20.13 -27.19
N ASN A 411 -21.19 -19.70 -26.97
CA ASN A 411 -20.03 -20.29 -27.65
C ASN A 411 -19.52 -21.49 -26.85
N TYR A 412 -20.33 -22.54 -26.84
CA TYR A 412 -20.15 -23.71 -25.96
C TYR A 412 -18.89 -24.53 -26.27
N GLU A 413 -18.50 -24.64 -27.53
CA GLU A 413 -17.27 -25.35 -27.92
C GLU A 413 -16.01 -24.69 -27.35
N VAL A 414 -15.89 -23.36 -27.52
CA VAL A 414 -14.75 -22.62 -26.95
C VAL A 414 -14.82 -22.62 -25.42
N ALA A 415 -16.02 -22.51 -24.84
CA ALA A 415 -16.22 -22.61 -23.40
C ALA A 415 -15.74 -23.96 -22.84
N ARG A 416 -16.04 -25.08 -23.53
CA ARG A 416 -15.61 -26.43 -23.15
C ARG A 416 -14.08 -26.52 -23.04
N GLY A 417 -13.35 -26.08 -24.06
CA GLY A 417 -11.89 -26.07 -24.04
C GLY A 417 -11.28 -25.17 -22.93
N ARG A 418 -11.94 -24.05 -22.60
CA ARG A 418 -11.54 -23.17 -21.49
C ARG A 418 -11.81 -23.80 -20.13
N LEU A 419 -12.94 -24.46 -19.95
CA LEU A 419 -13.29 -25.19 -18.73
C LEU A 419 -12.30 -26.32 -18.44
N ASP A 420 -11.88 -27.08 -19.45
CA ASP A 420 -10.86 -28.13 -19.30
C ASP A 420 -9.50 -27.56 -18.87
N SER A 421 -9.12 -26.43 -19.46
CA SER A 421 -7.89 -25.73 -19.09
C SER A 421 -7.96 -25.19 -17.66
N LEU A 422 -9.10 -24.64 -17.26
CA LEU A 422 -9.35 -24.14 -15.91
C LEU A 422 -9.37 -25.27 -14.87
N LYS A 423 -9.91 -26.45 -15.22
CA LYS A 423 -9.87 -27.67 -14.40
C LYS A 423 -8.43 -28.14 -14.14
N ARG A 424 -7.60 -28.20 -15.18
CA ARG A 424 -6.17 -28.55 -15.04
C ARG A 424 -5.42 -27.53 -14.18
N TYR A 425 -5.70 -26.24 -14.38
CA TYR A 425 -5.12 -25.17 -13.60
C TYR A 425 -5.47 -25.27 -12.11
N SER A 426 -6.75 -25.47 -11.78
CA SER A 426 -7.19 -25.53 -10.38
C SER A 426 -6.64 -26.74 -9.64
N LEU A 427 -6.52 -27.89 -10.31
CA LEU A 427 -5.88 -29.08 -9.75
C LEU A 427 -4.39 -28.87 -9.48
N LYS A 428 -3.70 -28.11 -10.33
CA LYS A 428 -2.25 -27.88 -10.21
C LYS A 428 -1.89 -26.81 -9.16
N TYR A 429 -2.71 -25.76 -9.04
CA TYR A 429 -2.33 -24.57 -8.28
C TYR A 429 -3.23 -24.26 -7.08
N LEU A 430 -4.48 -24.75 -7.04
CA LEU A 430 -5.45 -24.33 -6.02
C LEU A 430 -5.83 -25.46 -5.04
N SER A 431 -5.86 -26.71 -5.50
CA SER A 431 -6.32 -27.88 -4.71
C SER A 431 -5.51 -28.13 -3.43
N THR A 432 -4.20 -27.84 -3.46
CA THR A 432 -3.28 -28.05 -2.34
C THR A 432 -3.15 -26.85 -1.42
N ASN A 433 -3.74 -25.70 -1.79
CA ASN A 433 -3.66 -24.47 -1.04
C ASN A 433 -4.96 -24.27 -0.24
N LYS A 434 -4.89 -24.45 1.08
CA LYS A 434 -6.04 -24.28 1.99
C LYS A 434 -6.73 -22.91 1.84
N GLY A 435 -5.97 -21.84 1.58
CA GLY A 435 -6.51 -20.50 1.38
C GLY A 435 -7.24 -20.28 0.05
N MET A 436 -7.17 -21.24 -0.88
CA MET A 436 -7.80 -21.19 -2.20
C MET A 436 -8.89 -22.24 -2.41
N LEU A 437 -9.25 -23.01 -1.37
CA LEU A 437 -10.25 -24.08 -1.47
C LEU A 437 -11.60 -23.58 -1.96
N ARG A 438 -12.02 -22.39 -1.51
CA ARG A 438 -13.26 -21.75 -1.97
C ARG A 438 -13.28 -21.53 -3.48
N THR A 439 -12.23 -20.90 -4.03
CA THR A 439 -12.06 -20.77 -5.48
C THR A 439 -11.96 -22.11 -6.20
N TYR A 440 -11.23 -23.07 -5.61
CA TYR A 440 -11.12 -24.41 -6.18
C TYR A 440 -12.51 -25.04 -6.37
N TYR A 441 -13.36 -25.04 -5.33
CA TYR A 441 -14.71 -25.60 -5.40
C TYR A 441 -15.60 -24.85 -6.37
N PHE A 442 -15.53 -23.51 -6.44
CA PHE A 442 -16.27 -22.76 -7.45
C PHE A 442 -15.85 -23.13 -8.89
N ILE A 443 -14.55 -23.29 -9.14
CA ILE A 443 -14.08 -23.79 -10.43
C ILE A 443 -14.62 -25.21 -10.70
N ARG A 444 -14.65 -26.09 -9.69
CA ARG A 444 -15.23 -27.43 -9.83
C ARG A 444 -16.71 -27.38 -10.19
N VAL A 445 -17.47 -26.44 -9.60
CA VAL A 445 -18.85 -26.13 -9.99
C VAL A 445 -18.90 -25.75 -11.47
N LEU A 446 -18.15 -24.72 -11.91
CA LEU A 446 -18.15 -24.28 -13.31
C LEU A 446 -17.78 -25.40 -14.31
N THR A 447 -16.86 -26.30 -13.95
CA THR A 447 -16.49 -27.43 -14.83
C THR A 447 -17.64 -28.42 -15.07
N GLN A 448 -18.67 -28.42 -14.22
CA GLN A 448 -19.86 -29.24 -14.46
C GLN A 448 -20.73 -28.71 -15.60
N LEU A 449 -20.54 -27.47 -16.06
CA LEU A 449 -21.23 -26.94 -17.25
C LEU A 449 -20.95 -27.80 -18.48
N SER A 450 -19.68 -28.13 -18.72
CA SER A 450 -19.26 -29.02 -19.81
C SER A 450 -19.84 -30.43 -19.63
N ASN A 451 -19.74 -30.99 -18.42
CA ASN A 451 -20.26 -32.34 -18.13
C ASN A 451 -21.79 -32.41 -18.28
N ALA A 452 -22.49 -31.30 -18.10
CA ALA A 452 -23.94 -31.21 -18.25
C ALA A 452 -24.38 -30.85 -19.67
N ASN A 453 -23.45 -30.74 -20.64
CA ASN A 453 -23.73 -30.24 -22.00
C ASN A 453 -24.50 -28.91 -21.96
N PHE A 454 -24.12 -28.04 -21.03
CA PHE A 454 -24.72 -26.73 -20.79
C PHE A 454 -26.24 -26.74 -20.54
N HIS A 455 -26.81 -27.90 -20.20
CA HIS A 455 -28.22 -28.02 -19.85
C HIS A 455 -28.45 -27.65 -18.37
N ARG A 456 -29.36 -26.71 -18.11
CA ARG A 456 -29.62 -26.16 -16.76
C ARG A 456 -29.91 -27.22 -15.69
N ALA A 457 -30.93 -28.06 -15.87
CA ALA A 457 -31.29 -29.06 -14.86
C ALA A 457 -30.19 -30.12 -14.62
N ALA A 458 -29.47 -30.53 -15.68
CA ALA A 458 -28.34 -31.44 -15.54
C ALA A 458 -27.16 -30.79 -14.79
N PHE A 459 -26.90 -29.50 -15.05
CA PHE A 459 -25.86 -28.74 -14.37
C PHE A 459 -26.14 -28.63 -12.88
N VAL A 460 -27.36 -28.25 -12.47
CA VAL A 460 -27.75 -28.20 -11.05
C VAL A 460 -27.48 -29.53 -10.34
N ARG A 461 -27.93 -30.65 -10.93
CA ARG A 461 -27.71 -31.99 -10.35
C ARG A 461 -26.22 -32.34 -10.23
N LYS A 462 -25.42 -32.08 -11.28
CA LYS A 462 -23.99 -32.43 -11.29
C LYS A 462 -23.13 -31.50 -10.43
N ALA A 463 -23.53 -30.24 -10.29
CA ALA A 463 -22.81 -29.24 -9.48
C ALA A 463 -23.09 -29.34 -7.98
N ALA A 464 -24.20 -29.97 -7.57
CA ALA A 464 -24.70 -29.95 -6.20
C ALA A 464 -23.66 -30.31 -5.13
N SER A 465 -22.85 -31.36 -5.35
CA SER A 465 -21.83 -31.78 -4.37
C SER A 465 -20.74 -30.74 -4.18
N PHE A 466 -20.21 -30.17 -5.27
CA PHE A 466 -19.19 -29.12 -5.21
C PHE A 466 -19.76 -27.78 -4.72
N TYR A 467 -21.01 -27.48 -5.06
CA TYR A 467 -21.69 -26.28 -4.57
C TYR A 467 -21.92 -26.32 -3.05
N ARG A 468 -22.25 -27.50 -2.51
CA ARG A 468 -22.33 -27.70 -1.06
C ARG A 468 -20.98 -27.43 -0.39
N LEU A 469 -19.90 -28.00 -0.91
CA LEU A 469 -18.53 -27.78 -0.41
C LEU A 469 -18.10 -26.30 -0.50
N LEU A 470 -18.52 -25.60 -1.57
CA LEU A 470 -18.30 -24.16 -1.70
C LEU A 470 -18.98 -23.38 -0.56
N ARG A 471 -20.24 -23.71 -0.24
CA ARG A 471 -21.02 -23.04 0.81
C ARG A 471 -20.52 -23.33 2.23
N GLU A 472 -19.91 -24.49 2.43
CA GLU A 472 -19.22 -24.85 3.69
C GLU A 472 -17.92 -24.02 3.90
N GLN A 473 -17.48 -23.27 2.90
CA GLN A 473 -16.34 -22.36 2.94
C GLN A 473 -16.81 -20.91 2.76
N PRO A 474 -17.46 -20.29 3.76
CA PRO A 474 -18.03 -18.95 3.60
C PRO A 474 -16.96 -17.92 3.26
N SER A 475 -17.32 -16.93 2.43
CA SER A 475 -16.41 -15.86 1.97
C SER A 475 -15.81 -15.05 3.12
N THR A 476 -16.51 -14.96 4.25
CA THR A 476 -16.06 -14.31 5.49
C THR A 476 -15.08 -15.15 6.31
N ALA A 477 -15.02 -16.46 6.10
CA ALA A 477 -13.98 -17.31 6.70
C ALA A 477 -12.82 -17.57 5.72
N SER A 478 -12.93 -17.07 4.49
CA SER A 478 -11.95 -17.30 3.45
C SER A 478 -10.76 -16.35 3.61
N LEU A 479 -9.58 -16.93 3.75
CA LEU A 479 -8.28 -16.24 3.72
C LEU A 479 -7.92 -15.71 2.32
N GLN A 480 -8.80 -15.94 1.33
CA GLN A 480 -8.60 -15.50 -0.02
C GLN A 480 -8.65 -13.98 -0.11
N SER A 481 -7.78 -13.41 -0.96
CA SER A 481 -7.82 -11.98 -1.26
C SER A 481 -9.15 -11.60 -1.90
N VAL A 482 -9.70 -10.45 -1.49
CA VAL A 482 -10.92 -9.87 -2.07
C VAL A 482 -10.81 -9.64 -3.59
N GLU A 483 -9.58 -9.54 -4.12
CA GLU A 483 -9.33 -9.31 -5.54
C GLU A 483 -9.58 -10.55 -6.42
N VAL A 484 -9.57 -11.75 -5.83
CA VAL A 484 -9.76 -13.03 -6.55
C VAL A 484 -11.24 -13.34 -6.77
N GLU A 485 -12.07 -13.09 -5.76
CA GLU A 485 -13.53 -13.27 -5.82
C GLU A 485 -14.22 -11.91 -6.00
N ILE A 486 -14.31 -11.42 -7.24
CA ILE A 486 -14.84 -10.07 -7.52
C ILE A 486 -16.33 -9.99 -7.20
N VAL A 487 -17.10 -10.90 -7.80
CA VAL A 487 -18.50 -11.16 -7.46
C VAL A 487 -18.52 -12.41 -6.58
N PRO A 488 -19.34 -12.47 -5.55
CA PRO A 488 -19.45 -13.65 -4.71
C PRO A 488 -19.82 -14.89 -5.55
N TYR A 489 -19.18 -16.02 -5.27
CA TYR A 489 -19.29 -17.20 -6.12
C TYR A 489 -20.69 -17.82 -6.14
N GLU A 490 -21.45 -17.70 -5.05
CA GLU A 490 -22.86 -18.08 -5.00
C GLU A 490 -23.69 -17.22 -5.97
N ASP A 491 -23.47 -15.91 -5.96
CA ASP A 491 -24.17 -14.97 -6.85
C ASP A 491 -23.80 -15.27 -8.32
N MET A 492 -22.51 -15.51 -8.61
CA MET A 492 -22.07 -15.93 -9.95
C MET A 492 -22.68 -17.26 -10.41
N TYR A 493 -22.88 -18.21 -9.50
CA TYR A 493 -23.52 -19.50 -9.81
C TYR A 493 -24.98 -19.29 -10.22
N GLU A 494 -25.73 -18.46 -9.49
CA GLU A 494 -27.11 -18.12 -9.83
C GLU A 494 -27.20 -17.36 -11.17
N TYR A 495 -26.29 -16.42 -11.43
CA TYR A 495 -26.22 -15.75 -12.73
C TYR A 495 -25.91 -16.72 -13.86
N ALA A 496 -24.98 -17.65 -13.66
CA ALA A 496 -24.68 -18.68 -14.67
C ALA A 496 -25.92 -19.56 -14.94
N LEU A 497 -26.70 -19.91 -13.92
CA LEU A 497 -27.95 -20.68 -14.09
C LEU A 497 -29.00 -19.94 -14.93
N ASN A 498 -29.09 -18.62 -14.78
CA ASN A 498 -30.04 -17.80 -15.54
C ASN A 498 -29.68 -17.68 -17.03
N ILE A 499 -28.41 -17.91 -17.38
CA ILE A 499 -27.94 -17.93 -18.77
C ILE A 499 -28.29 -19.25 -19.47
N LEU A 500 -28.36 -20.35 -18.71
CA LEU A 500 -28.64 -21.68 -19.25
C LEU A 500 -30.13 -21.88 -19.57
N ASP A 501 -30.40 -22.64 -20.63
CA ASP A 501 -31.72 -23.15 -20.94
C ASP A 501 -31.82 -24.66 -20.65
N ASN A 502 -33.01 -25.25 -20.87
CA ASN A 502 -33.24 -26.69 -20.73
C ASN A 502 -33.04 -27.44 -22.06
N LYS A 503 -32.22 -26.91 -22.98
CA LYS A 503 -31.83 -27.60 -24.21
C LYS A 503 -30.43 -28.18 -24.04
N ILE A 504 -30.16 -29.28 -24.73
CA ILE A 504 -28.83 -29.91 -24.78
C ILE A 504 -28.06 -29.25 -25.92
N HIS A 505 -26.82 -28.82 -25.66
CA HIS A 505 -25.96 -28.14 -26.64
C HIS A 505 -24.56 -28.76 -26.74
#